data_AF-A0A4Y2R4U7-F1
#
_entry.id   AF-A0A4Y2R4U7-F1
#
_cell.length_a   1.000
_cell.length_b   1.000
_cell.length_c   1.000
_cell.angle_alpha   90.00
_cell.angle_beta   90.00
_cell.angle_gamma   90.00
#
_symmetry.space_group_name_H-M   'P 1'
#
loop_
_entity.id
_entity.type
_entity.pdbx_description
1 polymer ?
#
loop_
_entity_poly.entity_id
_entity_poly.type
_entity_poly.pdbx_seq_one_letter_code
_entity_poly.pdbx_strand_id
1 'polypeptide(L)'
;MLHSLKPFSCAKCNSPYASKDGARYHDGAKFPRILTCHHSICEKCLYLADKKNKTLPCPTCKEIINLEGDDLSVKFPPDVHALGILSANIRNALPSLKVKMVHNDKRYQSLDSLKGKSERILYFFPE
;
A
#
# COMPACT_ATOMS: atom_id res chain seq x y z
N MET A 1 -1.17 26.92 3.99
CA MET A 1 -0.08 26.14 3.36
C MET A 1 -0.20 24.71 3.87
N LEU A 2 -0.52 23.75 3.01
CA LEU A 2 -0.40 22.33 3.38
C LEU A 2 1.09 22.06 3.56
N HIS A 3 1.58 22.07 4.81
CA HIS A 3 2.88 21.52 5.11
C HIS A 3 2.91 20.12 4.50
N SER A 4 3.76 19.93 3.50
CA SER A 4 3.97 18.67 2.81
C SER A 4 4.12 17.59 3.87
N LEU A 5 3.06 16.77 4.07
CA LEU A 5 3.11 15.65 4.99
C LEU A 5 4.31 14.82 4.55
N LYS A 6 5.33 14.76 5.40
CA LYS A 6 6.64 14.18 5.08
C LYS A 6 6.40 12.85 4.35
N PRO A 7 6.96 12.65 3.14
CA PRO A 7 6.66 11.44 2.38
C PRO A 7 7.06 10.23 3.21
N PHE A 8 6.10 9.32 3.45
CA PHE A 8 6.39 8.10 4.18
C PHE A 8 7.43 7.30 3.37
N SER A 9 8.56 7.03 4.00
CA SER A 9 9.70 6.36 3.39
C SER A 9 10.14 5.18 4.23
N CYS A 10 10.65 4.14 3.57
CA CYS A 10 11.21 2.98 4.24
C CYS A 10 12.38 3.38 5.14
N ALA A 11 12.31 3.08 6.44
CA ALA A 11 13.39 3.37 7.39
C ALA A 11 14.71 2.62 7.11
N LYS A 12 14.68 1.56 6.28
CA LYS A 12 15.86 0.78 5.92
C LYS A 12 16.57 1.27 4.65
N CYS A 13 15.83 1.76 3.65
CA CYS A 13 16.40 2.15 2.35
C CYS A 13 16.03 3.57 1.89
N ASN A 14 15.36 4.35 2.76
CA ASN A 14 14.92 5.73 2.56
C ASN A 14 14.07 5.98 1.30
N SER A 15 13.57 4.91 0.70
CA SER A 15 12.77 4.97 -0.51
C SER A 15 11.33 5.34 -0.17
N PRO A 16 10.68 6.25 -0.93
CA PRO A 16 9.29 6.62 -0.71
C PRO A 16 8.38 5.42 -0.96
N TYR A 17 7.36 5.24 -0.12
CA TYR A 17 6.40 4.17 -0.30
C TYR A 17 5.50 4.43 -1.51
N ALA A 18 5.00 3.35 -2.10
CA ALA A 18 4.07 3.38 -3.22
C ALA A 18 3.00 2.29 -3.08
N SER A 19 1.86 2.49 -3.75
CA SER A 19 0.84 1.44 -3.88
C SER A 19 1.41 0.23 -4.62
N LYS A 20 0.77 -0.94 -4.50
CA LYS A 20 1.25 -2.15 -5.17
C LYS A 20 1.36 -1.94 -6.69
N ASP A 21 0.43 -1.21 -7.28
CA ASP A 21 0.44 -0.86 -8.70
C ASP A 21 1.52 0.17 -9.03
N GLY A 22 1.63 1.25 -8.24
CA GLY A 22 2.68 2.26 -8.44
C GLY A 22 4.09 1.67 -8.26
N ALA A 23 4.22 0.65 -7.41
CA ALA A 23 5.48 -0.03 -7.17
C ALA A 23 5.84 -1.08 -8.25
N ARG A 24 4.94 -1.36 -9.21
CA ARG A 24 5.27 -2.16 -10.41
C ARG A 24 5.98 -1.34 -11.49
N TYR A 25 5.70 -0.03 -11.55
CA TYR A 25 6.24 0.88 -12.57
C TYR A 25 7.58 1.51 -12.19
N HIS A 26 7.98 1.43 -10.91
CA HIS A 26 9.28 1.88 -10.43
C HIS A 26 10.08 0.67 -9.92
N ASP A 27 11.35 0.56 -10.32
CA ASP A 27 12.23 -0.59 -10.01
C ASP A 27 12.20 -1.02 -8.53
N GLY A 28 11.36 -2.02 -8.25
CA GLY A 28 11.22 -2.68 -6.96
C GLY A 28 10.02 -2.21 -6.14
N ALA A 29 9.26 -3.19 -5.66
CA ALA A 29 8.10 -2.99 -4.80
C ALA A 29 8.46 -2.22 -3.51
N LYS A 30 8.18 -0.91 -3.49
CA LYS A 30 8.24 -0.04 -2.30
C LYS A 30 6.94 -0.09 -1.49
N PHE A 31 6.21 -1.18 -1.62
CA PHE A 31 4.97 -1.41 -0.91
C PHE A 31 5.26 -1.58 0.60
N PRO A 32 4.66 -0.79 1.49
CA PRO A 32 4.96 -0.83 2.92
C PRO A 32 4.26 -2.01 3.61
N ARG A 33 5.01 -2.72 4.46
CA ARG A 33 4.53 -3.78 5.34
C ARG A 33 4.87 -3.47 6.79
N ILE A 34 3.98 -3.83 7.70
CA ILE A 34 4.12 -3.66 9.13
C ILE A 34 4.83 -4.88 9.71
N LEU A 35 5.90 -4.61 10.46
CA LEU A 35 6.67 -5.58 11.24
C LEU A 35 5.94 -5.95 12.54
N THR A 36 6.32 -7.05 13.20
CA THR A 36 5.74 -7.45 14.51
C THR A 36 5.94 -6.40 15.60
N CYS A 37 6.98 -5.56 15.46
CA CYS A 37 7.24 -4.43 16.34
C CYS A 37 6.50 -3.14 15.95
N HIS A 38 5.48 -3.23 15.08
CA HIS A 38 4.61 -2.13 14.62
C HIS A 38 5.31 -1.03 13.80
N HIS A 39 6.53 -1.27 13.33
CA HIS A 39 7.24 -0.36 12.42
C HIS A 39 7.11 -0.81 10.96
N SER A 40 7.10 0.14 10.03
CA SER A 40 6.92 -0.16 8.62
C SER A 40 8.25 -0.22 7.86
N ILE A 41 8.38 -1.21 6.97
CA ILE A 41 9.46 -1.31 5.98
C ILE A 41 8.89 -1.71 4.62
N CYS A 42 9.64 -1.50 3.54
CA CYS A 42 9.17 -1.94 2.22
C CYS A 42 9.32 -3.46 2.04
N GLU A 43 8.42 -4.04 1.25
CA GLU A 43 8.38 -5.46 0.89
C GLU A 43 9.71 -5.96 0.31
N LYS A 44 10.38 -5.18 -0.54
CA LYS A 44 11.71 -5.50 -1.06
C LYS A 44 12.76 -5.67 0.05
N CYS A 45 12.74 -4.79 1.06
CA CYS A 45 13.67 -4.85 2.19
C CYS A 45 13.44 -6.07 3.09
N LEU A 46 12.18 -6.49 3.20
CA LEU A 46 11.76 -7.69 3.92
C LEU A 46 12.23 -8.94 3.17
N TYR A 47 11.94 -9.04 1.87
CA TYR A 47 12.33 -10.18 1.04
C TYR A 47 13.86 -10.37 0.95
N LEU A 48 14.62 -9.28 0.83
CA LEU A 48 16.08 -9.33 0.84
C LEU A 48 16.66 -9.80 2.18
N ALA A 49 15.96 -9.53 3.29
CA ALA A 49 16.38 -9.99 4.61
C ALA A 49 16.07 -11.46 4.81
N ASP A 50 14.90 -11.90 4.35
CA ASP A 50 14.47 -13.29 4.38
C ASP A 50 15.45 -14.19 3.62
N LYS A 51 15.81 -13.80 2.40
CA LYS A 51 16.77 -14.53 1.55
C LYS A 51 18.18 -14.65 2.15
N LYS A 52 18.62 -13.69 2.97
CA LYS A 52 20.01 -13.62 3.46
C LYS A 52 20.20 -14.19 4.85
N ASN A 53 19.38 -13.71 5.81
CA ASN A 53 19.69 -13.85 7.23
C ASN A 53 18.57 -14.55 8.02
N LYS A 54 17.41 -14.81 7.40
CA LYS A 54 16.16 -15.32 8.04
C LYS A 54 15.66 -14.52 9.26
N THR A 55 16.38 -13.47 9.63
CA THR A 55 16.14 -12.57 10.73
C THR A 55 16.40 -11.15 10.27
N LEU A 56 15.67 -10.21 10.85
CA LEU A 56 15.78 -8.80 10.51
C LEU A 56 15.72 -7.96 11.79
N PRO A 57 16.78 -7.21 12.14
CA PRO A 57 16.66 -6.17 13.15
C PRO A 57 15.83 -5.01 12.57
N CYS A 58 14.83 -4.55 13.31
CA CYS A 58 14.04 -3.39 12.93
C CYS A 58 14.96 -2.14 12.86
N PRO A 59 14.95 -1.37 11.76
CA PRO A 59 15.80 -0.17 11.63
C PRO A 59 15.43 0.94 12.62
N THR A 60 14.23 0.91 13.22
CA THR A 60 13.75 1.94 14.15
C THR A 60 13.98 1.57 15.61
N CYS A 61 13.46 0.42 16.06
CA CYS A 61 13.53 0.00 17.46
C CYS A 61 14.60 -1.07 17.75
N LYS A 62 15.30 -1.58 16.72
CA LYS A 62 16.33 -2.63 16.81
C LYS A 62 15.84 -3.99 17.32
N GLU A 63 14.54 -4.18 17.50
CA GLU A 63 13.94 -5.47 17.84
C GLU A 63 14.22 -6.50 16.73
N ILE A 64 14.61 -7.72 17.12
CA ILE A 64 14.96 -8.79 16.19
C ILE A 64 13.69 -9.52 15.77
N ILE A 65 13.43 -9.52 14.47
CA ILE A 65 12.25 -10.14 13.89
C ILE A 65 12.64 -11.43 13.21
N ASN A 66 11.98 -12.51 13.59
CA ASN A 66 12.12 -13.79 12.92
C ASN A 66 11.28 -13.80 11.63
N LEU A 67 11.91 -14.09 10.48
CA LEU A 67 11.24 -14.17 9.18
C LEU A 67 10.86 -15.62 8.82
N GLU A 68 11.29 -16.60 9.60
CA GLU A 68 10.98 -18.01 9.36
C GLU A 68 9.49 -18.32 9.46
N GLY A 69 9.05 -19.31 8.67
CA GLY A 69 7.93 -20.17 9.01
C GLY A 69 6.58 -19.93 8.34
N ASP A 70 6.38 -18.86 7.57
CA ASP A 70 5.08 -18.60 6.91
C ASP A 70 5.25 -17.70 5.67
N ASP A 71 4.21 -17.59 4.84
CA ASP A 71 4.12 -16.57 3.81
C ASP A 71 4.30 -15.17 4.44
N LEU A 72 5.38 -14.47 4.06
CA LEU A 72 5.69 -13.11 4.53
C LEU A 72 4.51 -12.14 4.35
N SER A 73 3.65 -12.40 3.37
CA SER A 73 2.50 -11.56 3.07
C SER A 73 1.38 -11.63 4.12
N VAL A 74 1.23 -12.79 4.78
CA VAL A 74 0.26 -13.04 5.85
C VAL A 74 0.83 -12.55 7.17
N LYS A 75 2.10 -12.90 7.45
CA LYS A 75 2.80 -12.54 8.69
C LYS A 75 3.02 -11.03 8.82
N PHE A 76 3.26 -10.35 7.72
CA PHE A 76 3.56 -8.91 7.69
C PHE A 76 2.52 -8.17 6.83
N PRO A 77 1.41 -7.70 7.43
CA PRO A 77 0.32 -7.06 6.71
C PRO A 77 0.74 -5.71 6.11
N PRO A 78 0.00 -5.21 5.10
CA PRO A 78 0.25 -3.89 4.53
C PRO A 78 0.04 -2.77 5.54
N ASP A 79 0.83 -1.71 5.44
CA ASP A 79 0.59 -0.46 6.17
C ASP A 79 -0.51 0.37 5.50
N VAL A 80 -1.77 0.04 5.83
CA VAL A 80 -2.95 0.72 5.29
C VAL A 80 -3.01 2.20 5.64
N HIS A 81 -2.39 2.61 6.76
CA HIS A 81 -2.35 4.00 7.19
C HIS A 81 -1.42 4.82 6.29
N ALA A 82 -0.18 4.35 6.07
CA ALA A 82 0.74 4.99 5.13
C ALA A 82 0.16 5.02 3.72
N LEU A 83 -0.44 3.92 3.25
CA LEU A 83 -1.10 3.86 1.94
C LEU A 83 -2.29 4.83 1.83
N GLY A 84 -3.07 4.99 2.89
CA GLY A 84 -4.18 5.94 2.94
C GLY A 84 -3.71 7.39 2.81
N ILE A 85 -2.66 7.77 3.53
CA ILE A 85 -2.09 9.13 3.44
C ILE A 85 -1.46 9.37 2.06
N LEU A 86 -0.73 8.39 1.51
CA LEU A 86 -0.20 8.50 0.14
C LEU A 86 -1.31 8.74 -0.88
N SER A 87 -2.41 7.99 -0.76
CA SER A 87 -3.57 8.13 -1.64
C SER A 87 -4.22 9.52 -1.51
N ALA A 88 -4.32 10.04 -0.29
CA ALA A 88 -4.82 11.40 -0.05
C ALA A 88 -3.90 12.47 -0.63
N ASN A 89 -2.59 12.32 -0.49
CA ASN A 89 -1.60 13.25 -1.03
C ASN A 89 -1.64 13.28 -2.56
N ILE A 90 -1.76 12.13 -3.22
CA ILE A 90 -1.91 12.05 -4.68
C ILE A 90 -3.17 12.79 -5.15
N ARG A 91 -4.31 12.60 -4.48
CA ARG A 91 -5.56 13.32 -4.80
C ARG A 91 -5.41 14.83 -4.66
N ASN A 92 -4.75 15.29 -3.59
CA ASN A 92 -4.52 16.71 -3.36
C ASN A 92 -3.56 17.31 -4.41
N ALA A 93 -2.57 16.54 -4.88
CA ALA A 93 -1.63 16.98 -5.90
C ALA A 93 -2.21 16.97 -7.33
N LEU A 94 -3.19 16.11 -7.59
CA LEU A 94 -3.83 15.94 -8.90
C LEU A 94 -5.36 16.15 -8.79
N PRO A 95 -5.83 17.40 -8.61
CA PRO A 95 -7.26 17.69 -8.47
C PRO A 95 -8.10 17.32 -9.71
N SER A 96 -7.45 17.14 -10.87
CA SER A 96 -8.08 16.67 -12.12
C SER A 96 -8.35 15.16 -12.15
N LEU A 97 -7.77 14.39 -11.24
CA LEU A 97 -7.95 12.94 -11.19
C LEU A 97 -9.33 12.62 -10.60
N LYS A 98 -10.30 12.29 -11.45
CA LYS A 98 -11.67 11.89 -11.04
C LYS A 98 -11.65 10.48 -10.42
N VAL A 99 -11.32 10.39 -9.14
CA VAL A 99 -11.42 9.12 -8.40
C VAL A 99 -12.86 8.94 -7.92
N LYS A 100 -13.58 7.95 -8.47
CA LYS A 100 -14.86 7.51 -7.89
C LYS A 100 -14.56 6.66 -6.66
N MET A 101 -15.02 7.08 -5.48
CA MET A 101 -15.01 6.20 -4.32
C MET A 101 -16.00 5.07 -4.60
N VAL A 102 -15.49 3.84 -4.65
CA VAL A 102 -16.36 2.65 -4.67
C VAL A 102 -16.87 2.47 -3.25
N HIS A 103 -18.11 2.85 -2.98
CA HIS A 103 -18.77 2.42 -1.76
C HIS A 103 -18.90 0.90 -1.82
N ASN A 104 -18.39 0.22 -0.78
CA ASN A 104 -18.55 -1.22 -0.66
C ASN A 104 -19.96 -1.50 -0.14
N ASP A 105 -20.95 -1.33 -1.02
CA ASP A 105 -22.38 -1.48 -0.73
C ASP A 105 -22.79 -2.95 -0.61
N LYS A 106 -22.03 -3.76 0.13
CA LYS A 106 -22.43 -5.13 0.51
C LYS A 106 -23.10 -5.20 1.89
N ARG A 107 -23.37 -4.05 2.53
CA ARG A 107 -24.25 -3.96 3.73
C ARG A 107 -25.56 -3.21 3.49
N TYR A 108 -25.81 -2.73 2.27
CA TYR A 108 -27.07 -2.07 1.91
C TYR A 108 -27.74 -2.80 0.74
N GLN A 109 -27.79 -4.13 0.81
CA GLN A 109 -28.80 -4.89 0.07
C GLN A 109 -29.98 -5.16 1.00
N SER A 110 -30.79 -4.15 1.24
CA SER A 110 -32.19 -4.38 1.50
C SER A 110 -33.00 -3.24 0.92
N LEU A 111 -33.78 -3.64 -0.08
CA LEU A 111 -35.01 -3.01 -0.55
C LEU A 111 -34.82 -1.88 -1.58
N ASP A 112 -35.32 -2.21 -2.77
CA ASP A 112 -35.81 -1.28 -3.78
C ASP A 112 -34.75 -0.55 -4.61
N SER A 113 -34.32 -1.19 -5.71
CA SER A 113 -34.46 -0.62 -7.07
C SER A 113 -33.63 -1.39 -8.10
N LEU A 114 -34.06 -2.63 -8.38
CA LEU A 114 -33.96 -3.19 -9.72
C LEU A 114 -34.83 -2.32 -10.65
N LYS A 115 -34.26 -1.30 -11.31
CA LYS A 115 -34.78 -0.81 -12.60
C LYS A 115 -33.78 0.09 -13.32
N GLY A 116 -33.10 -0.52 -14.29
CA GLY A 116 -32.79 0.10 -15.57
C GLY A 116 -31.66 1.12 -15.61
N LYS A 117 -30.51 0.69 -16.15
CA LYS A 117 -29.98 1.20 -17.43
C LYS A 117 -28.62 0.55 -17.73
N SER A 118 -28.52 0.00 -18.93
CA SER A 118 -27.27 -0.47 -19.51
C SER A 118 -26.39 0.73 -19.86
N GLU A 119 -25.17 0.80 -19.36
CA GLU A 119 -24.13 1.61 -19.98
C GLU A 119 -22.82 0.82 -20.05
N ARG A 120 -22.30 0.71 -21.28
CA ARG A 120 -21.07 0.02 -21.65
C ARG A 120 -19.87 0.69 -20.98
N ILE A 121 -19.10 -0.08 -20.22
CA ILE A 121 -17.81 0.36 -19.68
C ILE A 121 -16.76 0.12 -20.79
N LEU A 122 -16.26 1.20 -21.38
CA LEU A 122 -15.12 1.17 -22.30
C LEU A 122 -13.83 1.13 -21.48
N TYR A 123 -13.04 0.06 -21.64
CA TYR A 123 -11.67 -0.01 -21.15
C TYR A 123 -10.75 0.73 -22.12
N PHE A 124 -10.02 1.73 -21.63
CA PHE A 124 -8.99 2.41 -22.39
C PHE A 124 -7.63 1.82 -22.00
N PHE A 125 -6.99 1.11 -22.93
CA PHE A 125 -5.59 0.68 -22.86
C PHE A 125 -4.80 1.59 -23.80
N PRO A 126 -3.79 2.36 -23.33
CA PRO A 126 -2.85 2.98 -24.24
C PRO A 126 -1.75 1.97 -24.61
N GLU A 127 -1.38 1.99 -25.89
CA GLU A 127 -0.23 1.26 -26.49
C GLU A 127 1.12 1.75 -25.96
#